data_AF-A0A933E4F8-F1
#
_entry.id   AF-A0A933E4F8-F1
#
_cell.length_a   1.000
_cell.length_b   1.000
_cell.length_c   1.000
_cell.angle_alpha   90.00
_cell.angle_beta   90.00
_cell.angle_gamma   90.00
#
_symmetry.space_group_name_H-M   'P 1'
#
loop_
_entity.id
_entity.type
_entity.pdbx_description
1 polymer ?
#
loop_
_entity_poly.entity_id
_entity_poly.type
_entity_poly.pdbx_seq_one_letter_code
_entity_poly.pdbx_strand_id
1 'polypeptide(L)' 'MGQTQLATKIDADIKRTLELVCEERGYKMNRFIEEALLDKFEELEDIEDLKKHRREPSRPLSDVMKDLKAHGKL' A
#
# COMPACT_ATOMS: atom_id res chain seq x y z
N MET A 1 21.26 -4.69 -5.68
CA MET A 1 21.12 -4.13 -4.32
C MET A 1 21.37 -5.26 -3.32
N GLY A 2 21.97 -4.98 -2.17
CA GLY A 2 22.38 -6.00 -1.20
C GLY A 2 21.20 -6.55 -0.40
N GLN A 3 21.26 -7.84 -0.03
CA GLN A 3 20.31 -8.43 0.91
C GLN A 3 20.79 -8.17 2.35
N THR A 4 19.88 -7.72 3.21
CA THR A 4 20.12 -7.52 4.64
C THR A 4 19.24 -8.48 5.45
N GLN A 5 19.73 -8.91 6.60
CA GLN A 5 19.01 -9.86 7.45
C GLN A 5 18.02 -9.12 8.36
N LEU A 6 16.77 -9.59 8.39
CA LEU A 6 15.78 -9.21 9.39
C LEU A 6 15.63 -10.34 10.41
N ALA A 7 16.00 -10.09 11.66
CA ALA A 7 15.83 -11.03 12.77
C ALA A 7 14.79 -10.49 13.75
N THR A 8 13.69 -11.21 13.91
CA THR A 8 12.61 -10.84 14.85
C THR A 8 11.96 -12.07 15.46
N LYS A 9 11.30 -11.89 16.60
CA LYS A 9 10.47 -12.93 17.23
C LYS A 9 9.04 -12.71 16.80
N ILE A 10 8.39 -13.78 16.36
CA ILE A 10 6.96 -13.80 16.03
C ILE A 10 6.25 -14.85 16.87
N ASP A 11 4.94 -14.70 16.99
CA ASP A 11 4.09 -15.68 17.64
C ASP A 11 4.20 -17.07 16.97
N ALA A 12 4.14 -18.12 17.80
CA ALA A 12 4.36 -19.49 17.36
C ALA A 12 3.26 -19.98 16.40
N ASP A 13 2.02 -19.56 16.60
CA ASP A 13 0.88 -19.96 15.77
C ASP A 13 0.92 -19.22 14.42
N ILE A 14 1.36 -17.96 14.43
CA ILE A 14 1.60 -17.20 13.19
C ILE A 14 2.70 -17.88 12.37
N LYS A 15 3.82 -18.26 13.00
CA LYS A 15 4.92 -18.97 12.32
C LYS A 15 4.42 -20.26 11.67
N ARG A 16 3.66 -21.06 12.41
CA ARG A 16 3.10 -22.32 11.92
C ARG A 16 2.18 -22.11 10.72
N THR A 17 1.31 -21.10 10.81
CA THR A 17 0.37 -20.75 9.73
C THR A 17 1.13 -20.31 8.48
N LEU A 18 2.17 -19.48 8.66
CA LEU A 18 3.03 -19.03 7.57
C LEU A 18 3.72 -20.20 6.87
N GLU A 19 4.26 -21.15 7.63
CA GLU A 19 4.90 -22.36 7.09
C GLU A 19 3.92 -23.19 6.25
N LEU A 20 2.72 -23.47 6.76
CA LEU A 20 1.69 -24.23 6.04
C LEU A 20 1.27 -23.54 4.74
N VAL A 21 1.02 -22.23 4.77
CA VAL A 21 0.62 -21.46 3.57
C VAL A 21 1.75 -21.44 2.54
N CYS A 22 3.00 -21.31 2.99
CA CYS A 22 4.16 -21.34 2.09
C CYS A 22 4.35 -22.72 1.45
N GLU A 23 4.15 -23.79 2.21
CA GLU A 23 4.27 -25.17 1.71
C GLU A 23 3.17 -25.50 0.70
N GLU A 24 1.91 -25.19 1.00
CA GLU A 24 0.76 -25.45 0.11
C GLU A 24 0.86 -24.70 -1.22
N ARG A 25 1.42 -23.48 -1.21
CA ARG A 25 1.48 -22.60 -2.39
C ARG A 25 2.85 -22.57 -3.07
N GLY A 26 3.84 -23.28 -2.53
CA GLY A 26 5.21 -23.33 -3.07
C GLY A 26 5.98 -22.00 -2.92
N TYR A 27 5.68 -21.20 -1.91
CA TYR A 27 6.34 -19.93 -1.66
C TYR A 27 7.58 -20.06 -0.77
N LYS A 28 8.59 -19.23 -1.04
CA LYS A 28 9.70 -19.02 -0.10
C LYS A 28 9.22 -18.08 1.00
N MET A 29 9.36 -18.49 2.25
CA MET A 29 8.94 -17.71 3.41
C MET A 29 9.51 -16.29 3.44
N ASN A 30 10.79 -16.11 3.07
CA ASN A 30 11.39 -14.77 2.97
C ASN A 30 10.70 -13.88 1.93
N ARG A 31 10.30 -14.46 0.78
CA ARG A 31 9.62 -13.73 -0.28
C ARG A 31 8.21 -13.33 0.16
N PHE A 32 7.50 -14.25 0.82
CA PHE A 32 6.19 -13.97 1.39
C PHE A 32 6.25 -12.82 2.41
N ILE A 33 7.24 -12.84 3.31
CA ILE A 33 7.41 -11.77 4.31
C ILE A 33 7.77 -10.45 3.63
N GLU A 34 8.65 -10.46 2.63
CA GLU A 34 9.02 -9.26 1.88
C GLU A 34 7.81 -8.63 1.18
N GLU A 35 6.99 -9.44 0.49
CA GLU A 35 5.76 -8.98 -0.16
C GLU A 35 4.76 -8.43 0.87
N ALA A 36 4.51 -9.16 1.96
CA ALA A 36 3.60 -8.70 3.00
C ALA A 36 4.05 -7.38 3.68
N LEU A 37 5.37 -7.17 3.82
CA LEU A 37 5.91 -5.91 4.33
C LEU A 37 5.73 -4.78 3.31
N LEU A 38 5.97 -5.05 2.03
CA LEU A 38 5.78 -4.08 0.96
C LEU A 38 4.32 -3.64 0.86
N ASP A 39 3.39 -4.59 0.80
CA ASP A 39 1.95 -4.32 0.81
C ASP A 39 1.58 -3.44 2.00
N LYS A 40 2.14 -3.72 3.18
CA LYS A 40 1.83 -2.94 4.38
C LYS A 40 2.39 -1.51 4.32
N PHE A 41 3.55 -1.32 3.71
CA PHE A 41 4.12 0.02 3.51
C PHE A 41 3.30 0.83 2.52
N GLU A 42 2.85 0.22 1.42
CA GLU A 42 1.97 0.86 0.44
C GLU A 42 0.65 1.32 1.09
N GLU A 43 0.02 0.47 1.91
CA GLU A 43 -1.18 0.86 2.67
C GLU A 43 -0.95 2.08 3.57
N LEU A 44 0.23 2.17 4.20
CA LEU A 44 0.57 3.29 5.09
C LEU A 44 0.82 4.57 4.28
N GLU A 45 1.48 4.46 3.13
CA GLU A 45 1.70 5.57 2.20
C GLU A 45 0.37 6.14 1.68
N ASP A 46 -0.56 5.27 1.28
CA ASP A 46 -1.91 5.67 0.86
C ASP A 46 -2.64 6.49 1.94
N ILE A 47 -2.54 6.07 3.21
CA ILE A 47 -3.13 6.80 4.34
C ILE A 47 -2.49 8.18 4.49
N GLU A 48 -1.18 8.30 4.28
CA GLU A 48 -0.48 9.57 4.34
C GLU A 48 -0.88 10.50 3.19
N ASP A 49 -1.01 9.96 1.98
CA ASP A 49 -1.44 10.72 0.81
C ASP A 49 -2.88 11.22 0.94
N LEU A 50 -3.80 10.39 1.46
CA LEU A 50 -5.15 10.84 1.80
C LEU A 50 -5.15 12.01 2.81
N LYS A 51 -4.25 11.99 3.80
CA LYS A 51 -4.09 13.11 4.75
C LYS A 51 -3.57 14.36 4.06
N LYS A 52 -2.66 14.23 3.09
CA LYS A 52 -2.16 15.36 2.28
C LYS A 52 -3.27 15.93 1.42
N HIS A 53 -3.97 15.09 0.65
CA HIS A 53 -5.07 15.52 -0.23
C HIS A 53 -6.20 16.22 0.53
N ARG A 54 -6.54 15.75 1.75
CA ARG A 54 -7.53 16.44 2.59
C ARG A 54 -7.15 17.88 2.96
N ARG A 55 -5.86 18.22 2.94
CA ARG A 55 -5.34 19.55 3.25
C ARG A 55 -5.11 20.40 2.01
N GLU A 56 -5.29 19.84 0.82
CA GLU A 56 -5.14 20.60 -0.42
C GLU A 56 -6.23 21.66 -0.53
N PRO A 57 -5.89 22.85 -1.06
CA PRO A 57 -6.87 23.88 -1.29
C PRO A 57 -7.90 23.41 -2.33
N SER A 58 -9.17 23.40 -1.94
CA SER A 58 -10.26 23.15 -2.89
C SER A 58 -10.55 24.40 -3.72
N ARG A 59 -10.99 24.21 -4.96
CA ARG A 59 -11.51 25.29 -5.80
C ARG A 59 -12.92 24.97 -6.32
N PRO A 60 -13.77 25.98 -6.56
CA PRO A 60 -15.12 25.75 -7.08
C PRO A 60 -15.11 25.01 -8.43
N LEU A 61 -16.05 24.09 -8.62
CA LEU A 61 -16.21 23.36 -9.88
C LEU A 61 -16.40 24.32 -11.08
N SER A 62 -17.07 25.45 -10.87
CA SER A 62 -17.26 26.48 -11.91
C SER A 62 -15.94 27.02 -12.47
N ASP A 63 -14.91 27.14 -11.63
CA ASP A 63 -13.61 27.66 -12.06
C ASP A 63 -12.82 26.59 -12.80
N VAL A 64 -12.92 25.33 -12.36
CA VAL A 64 -12.38 24.17 -13.11
C VAL A 64 -13.01 24.06 -14.51
N MET A 65 -14.33 24.24 -14.61
CA MET A 65 -15.07 24.12 -15.89
C MET A 65 -14.72 25.24 -16.88
N LYS A 66 -14.46 26.45 -16.39
CA LYS A 66 -13.95 27.57 -17.21
C LYS A 66 -12.57 27.23 -17.79
N ASP A 67 -11.65 26.73 -16.96
CA ASP A 67 -10.29 26.37 -17.39
C ASP A 67 -10.31 25.26 -18.45
N LEU A 68 -11.17 24.26 -18.28
CA LEU A 68 -11.32 23.14 -19.21
C LEU A 68 -12.07 23.48 -20.50
N LYS A 69 -12.55 24.72 -20.66
CA LYS A 69 -13.39 25.17 -21.80
C LYS A 69 -14.63 24.28 -22.04
N ALA A 70 -15.05 23.53 -21.03
CA ALA A 70 -16.20 22.63 -21.07
C ALA A 70 -17.47 23.40 -20.67
N HIS A 71 -17.84 24.40 -21.46
CA HIS A 71 -19.11 25.09 -21.27
C HIS A 71 -20.24 24.29 -21.94
N GLY A 72 -21.06 23.60 -21.13
CA GLY A 72 -22.39 23.13 -21.53
C GLY A 72 -22.47 21.78 -22.24
N LYS A 73 -21.47 20.88 -22.11
CA LYS A 73 -21.59 19.49 -22.55
C LYS A 73 -21.40 18.54 -21.36
N LEU A 74 -22.52 18.22 -20.71
CA LEU A 74 -22.71 16.97 -19.98
C LEU A 74 -23.79 16.18 -20.73
#